data_AF-B6A8C4-F1
#
_entry.id   AF-B6A8C4-F1
#
_cell.length_a   1.000
_cell.length_b   1.000
_cell.length_c   1.000
_cell.angle_alpha   90.00
_cell.angle_beta   90.00
_cell.angle_gamma   90.00
#
_symmetry.space_group_name_H-M   'P 1'
#
loop_
_entity.id
_entity.type
_entity.pdbx_description
1 polymer ?
#
loop_
_entity_poly.entity_id
_entity_poly.type
_entity_poly.pdbx_seq_one_letter_code
_entity_poly.pdbx_strand_id
1 'polypeptide(L)'
;DRLGKAIFILILVMMAVLFVFAFILRDLPVDELLLALISLAVASVPEGLPAIISIILSLGVQSMARKRAIIRKLPTVETLGAMTVVCSDKTGTLTMNEMTVKAVILADHCYRVEGESYEPVGNIYQEGSDQQADLAANPTLKTFITAVNLCNDSQIQKNDQGHWVITGGPTEGALKVLAAKSGIELGQ
;
A
#
# COMPACT_ATOMS: atom_id res chain seq x y z
N ASP A 1 -9.24 -9.01 24.27
CA ASP A 1 -8.92 -8.91 25.72
C ASP A 1 -9.97 -8.22 26.58
N ARG A 2 -10.35 -6.95 26.31
CA ARG A 2 -11.34 -6.26 27.16
C ARG A 2 -12.70 -6.99 27.22
N LEU A 3 -13.20 -7.47 26.08
CA LEU A 3 -14.45 -8.21 26.00
C LEU A 3 -14.38 -9.53 26.80
N GLY A 4 -13.31 -10.32 26.62
CA GLY A 4 -13.13 -11.58 27.35
C GLY A 4 -13.05 -11.38 28.87
N LYS A 5 -12.32 -10.34 29.32
CA LYS A 5 -12.28 -9.97 30.74
C LYS A 5 -13.64 -9.53 31.27
N ALA A 6 -14.40 -8.75 30.51
CA ALA A 6 -15.73 -8.29 30.90
C ALA A 6 -16.72 -9.47 31.03
N ILE A 7 -16.72 -10.38 30.05
CA ILE A 7 -17.54 -11.60 30.10
C ILE A 7 -17.16 -12.46 31.31
N PHE A 8 -15.86 -12.66 31.55
CA PHE A 8 -15.37 -13.43 32.70
C PHE A 8 -15.80 -12.84 34.04
N ILE A 9 -15.64 -11.52 34.22
CA ILE A 9 -16.07 -10.82 35.44
C ILE A 9 -17.58 -10.95 35.63
N LEU A 10 -18.36 -10.79 34.56
CA LEU A 10 -19.82 -10.92 34.59
C LEU A 10 -20.26 -12.33 34.99
N ILE A 11 -19.64 -13.38 34.45
CA ILE A 11 -19.90 -14.77 34.83
C ILE A 11 -19.59 -15.00 36.30
N LEU A 12 -18.44 -14.52 36.78
CA LEU A 12 -18.01 -14.69 38.17
C LEU A 12 -18.97 -14.00 39.15
N VAL A 13 -19.40 -12.77 38.83
CA VAL A 13 -20.40 -12.05 39.63
C VAL A 13 -21.73 -12.80 39.66
N MET A 14 -22.21 -13.27 38.50
CA MET A 14 -23.45 -14.05 38.41
C MET A 14 -23.37 -15.34 39.24
N MET A 15 -22.24 -16.05 39.16
CA MET A 15 -21.98 -17.27 39.95
C MET A 15 -21.96 -16.98 41.46
N ALA A 16 -21.31 -15.89 41.89
CA ALA A 16 -21.27 -15.51 43.30
C ALA A 16 -22.67 -15.15 43.83
N VAL A 17 -23.45 -14.40 43.05
CA VAL A 17 -24.83 -14.05 43.40
C VAL A 17 -25.70 -15.30 43.51
N LEU A 18 -25.61 -16.22 42.56
CA LEU A 18 -26.35 -17.48 42.59
C LEU A 18 -25.93 -18.38 43.76
N PHE A 19 -24.63 -18.41 44.08
CA PHE A 19 -24.12 -19.15 45.23
C PHE A 19 -24.71 -18.61 46.54
N VAL A 20 -24.62 -17.30 46.76
CA VAL A 20 -25.16 -16.64 47.97
C VAL A 20 -26.67 -16.84 48.06
N PHE A 21 -27.39 -16.67 46.94
CA PHE A 21 -28.85 -16.87 46.90
C PHE A 21 -29.23 -18.33 47.21
N ALA A 22 -28.61 -19.31 46.56
CA ALA A 22 -28.93 -20.72 46.74
C ALA A 22 -28.54 -21.25 48.13
N PHE A 23 -27.40 -20.78 48.66
CA PHE A 23 -26.91 -21.18 49.98
C PHE A 23 -27.76 -20.57 51.11
N ILE A 24 -28.14 -19.29 51.02
CA ILE A 24 -28.85 -18.60 52.10
C ILE A 24 -30.38 -18.78 52.03
N LEU A 25 -30.98 -18.79 50.83
CA LEU A 25 -32.44 -18.78 50.67
C LEU A 25 -33.06 -20.13 50.31
N ARG A 26 -32.26 -21.13 49.91
CA ARG A 26 -32.77 -22.45 49.48
C ARG A 26 -32.21 -23.65 50.24
N ASP A 27 -31.28 -23.45 51.18
CA ASP A 27 -30.62 -24.53 51.97
C ASP A 27 -30.16 -25.71 51.09
N LEU A 28 -29.69 -25.42 49.87
CA LEU A 28 -29.26 -26.45 48.94
C LEU A 28 -27.93 -27.06 49.39
N PRO A 29 -27.76 -28.39 49.24
CA PRO A 29 -26.52 -29.04 49.62
C PRO A 29 -25.39 -28.58 48.68
N VAL A 30 -24.20 -28.40 49.26
CA VAL A 30 -23.08 -27.68 48.63
C VAL A 30 -22.58 -28.39 47.37
N ASP A 31 -22.68 -29.71 47.32
CA ASP A 31 -22.34 -30.56 46.17
C ASP A 31 -23.24 -30.29 44.96
N GLU A 32 -24.55 -30.19 45.15
CA GLU A 32 -25.49 -29.83 44.08
C GLU A 32 -25.23 -28.40 43.56
N LEU A 33 -24.95 -27.47 44.48
CA LEU A 33 -24.65 -26.08 44.14
C LEU A 33 -23.35 -25.95 43.33
N LEU A 34 -22.31 -26.71 43.69
CA LEU A 34 -21.02 -26.68 43.01
C LEU A 34 -21.14 -27.26 41.59
N LEU A 35 -21.89 -28.35 41.42
CA LEU A 35 -22.20 -28.92 40.10
C LEU A 35 -22.96 -27.93 39.21
N ALA A 36 -23.97 -27.25 39.76
CA ALA A 36 -24.75 -26.25 39.02
C ALA A 36 -23.88 -25.06 38.58
N LEU A 37 -22.97 -24.59 39.44
CA LEU A 37 -22.06 -23.49 39.15
C LEU A 37 -21.02 -23.84 38.08
N ILE A 38 -20.44 -25.06 38.11
CA ILE A 38 -19.54 -25.53 37.06
C ILE A 38 -20.28 -25.63 35.73
N SER A 39 -21.50 -26.19 35.74
CA SER A 39 -22.34 -26.29 34.53
C SER A 39 -22.61 -24.92 33.92
N LEU A 40 -22.96 -23.93 34.74
CA LEU A 40 -23.17 -22.55 34.31
C LEU A 40 -21.90 -21.91 33.75
N ALA A 41 -20.75 -22.11 34.41
CA ALA A 41 -19.48 -21.58 33.95
C ALA A 41 -19.12 -22.10 32.56
N VAL A 42 -19.19 -23.42 32.35
CA VAL A 42 -18.90 -24.05 31.04
C VAL A 42 -19.88 -23.57 29.98
N ALA A 43 -21.18 -23.53 30.28
CA ALA A 43 -22.21 -23.08 29.34
C ALA A 43 -22.06 -21.60 28.94
N SER A 44 -21.41 -20.78 29.77
CA SER A 44 -21.25 -19.35 29.55
C SER A 44 -19.98 -18.97 28.76
N VAL A 45 -19.03 -19.91 28.56
CA VAL A 45 -17.81 -19.63 27.79
C VAL A 45 -18.15 -19.61 26.29
N PRO A 46 -17.86 -18.51 25.57
CA PRO A 46 -18.19 -18.41 24.16
C PRO A 46 -17.12 -19.10 23.29
N GLU A 47 -17.10 -20.44 23.29
CA GLU A 47 -16.12 -21.26 22.57
C GLU A 47 -16.13 -21.02 21.05
N GLY A 48 -17.27 -20.64 20.48
CA GLY A 48 -17.41 -20.35 19.05
C GLY A 48 -16.90 -18.97 18.61
N LEU A 49 -16.71 -18.02 19.54
CA LEU A 49 -16.38 -16.64 19.19
C LEU A 49 -15.00 -16.50 18.52
N PRO A 50 -13.91 -17.14 19.00
CA PRO A 50 -12.61 -17.09 18.33
C PRO A 50 -12.65 -17.64 16.90
N ALA A 51 -13.44 -18.69 16.67
CA ALA A 51 -13.60 -19.30 15.36
C ALA A 51 -14.34 -18.34 14.39
N ILE A 52 -15.45 -17.76 14.82
CA ILE A 52 -16.22 -16.81 14.00
C ILE A 52 -15.38 -15.56 13.64
N ILE A 53 -14.66 -15.00 14.61
CA ILE A 53 -13.77 -13.84 14.34
C ILE A 53 -12.71 -14.21 13.30
N SER A 54 -12.11 -15.40 13.41
CA SER A 54 -11.10 -15.87 12.45
C SER A 54 -11.67 -16.02 11.04
N ILE A 55 -12.90 -16.53 10.91
CA ILE A 55 -13.60 -16.66 9.62
C ILE A 55 -13.84 -15.27 9.01
N ILE A 56 -14.39 -14.34 9.79
CA ILE A 56 -14.69 -12.97 9.32
C ILE A 56 -13.41 -12.26 8.87
N LEU A 57 -12.34 -12.33 9.67
CA LEU A 57 -11.04 -11.73 9.31
C LEU A 57 -10.45 -12.39 8.06
N SER A 58 -10.58 -13.71 7.91
CA SER A 58 -10.08 -14.44 6.74
C SER A 58 -10.80 -14.04 5.46
N LEU A 59 -12.12 -13.83 5.51
CA LEU A 59 -12.89 -13.29 4.39
C LEU A 59 -12.43 -11.87 4.04
N GLY A 60 -12.15 -11.03 5.05
CA GLY A 60 -11.57 -9.71 4.87
C GLY A 60 -10.19 -9.75 4.17
N VAL A 61 -9.30 -10.65 4.61
CA VAL A 61 -8.00 -10.88 3.98
C VAL A 61 -8.15 -11.34 2.53
N GLN A 62 -9.08 -12.25 2.25
CA GLN A 62 -9.32 -12.72 0.88
C GLN A 62 -9.80 -11.58 -0.03
N SER A 63 -10.68 -10.70 0.47
CA SER A 63 -11.13 -9.51 -0.25
C SER A 63 -9.98 -8.55 -0.56
N MET A 64 -9.08 -8.30 0.40
CA MET A 64 -7.89 -7.46 0.20
C MET A 64 -6.90 -8.08 -0.81
N ALA A 65 -6.67 -9.39 -0.74
CA ALA A 65 -5.79 -10.10 -1.66
C ALA A 65 -6.28 -10.00 -3.13
N ARG A 66 -7.60 -10.06 -3.37
CA ARG A 66 -8.17 -9.84 -4.72
C ARG A 66 -7.88 -8.44 -5.26
N LYS A 67 -7.64 -7.46 -4.38
CA LYS A 67 -7.23 -6.09 -4.70
C LYS A 67 -5.71 -5.90 -4.68
N ARG A 68 -4.94 -6.99 -4.78
CA ARG A 68 -3.45 -6.98 -4.77
C ARG A 68 -2.84 -6.49 -3.45
N ALA A 69 -3.58 -6.51 -2.33
CA ALA A 69 -3.07 -6.19 -1.00
C ALA A 69 -2.90 -7.46 -0.16
N ILE A 70 -1.66 -7.89 0.07
CA ILE A 70 -1.36 -9.14 0.79
C ILE A 70 -1.25 -8.86 2.29
N ILE A 71 -2.18 -9.42 3.06
CA ILE A 71 -2.19 -9.32 4.52
C ILE A 71 -1.46 -10.50 5.14
N ARG A 72 -0.38 -10.23 5.89
CA ARG A 72 0.42 -11.27 6.57
C ARG A 72 -0.15 -11.70 7.92
N LYS A 73 -0.96 -10.86 8.57
CA LYS A 73 -1.55 -11.11 9.89
C LYS A 73 -3.03 -10.76 9.86
N LEU A 74 -3.91 -11.71 10.17
CA LEU A 74 -5.37 -11.52 10.12
C LEU A 74 -5.85 -10.26 10.87
N PRO A 75 -5.37 -9.93 12.09
CA PRO A 75 -5.83 -8.73 12.81
C PRO A 75 -5.50 -7.39 12.13
N THR A 76 -4.56 -7.37 11.17
CA THR A 76 -4.22 -6.14 10.44
C THR A 76 -5.38 -5.62 9.60
N VAL A 77 -6.33 -6.48 9.20
CA VAL A 77 -7.54 -6.05 8.48
C VAL A 77 -8.37 -5.07 9.32
N GLU A 78 -8.55 -5.36 10.60
CA GLU A 78 -9.26 -4.47 11.54
C GLU A 78 -8.50 -3.15 11.73
N THR A 79 -7.18 -3.25 11.87
CA THR A 79 -6.31 -2.06 12.07
C THR A 79 -6.42 -1.10 10.89
N LEU A 80 -6.43 -1.59 9.65
CA LEU A 80 -6.61 -0.75 8.46
C LEU A 80 -7.99 -0.08 8.42
N GLY A 81 -9.05 -0.77 8.87
CA GLY A 81 -10.40 -0.20 8.93
C GLY A 81 -10.57 0.87 10.02
N ALA A 82 -9.82 0.77 11.11
CA ALA A 82 -9.86 1.71 12.23
C ALA A 82 -8.79 2.82 12.14
N MET A 83 -8.00 2.85 11.07
CA MET A 83 -6.89 3.78 10.87
C MET A 83 -7.40 5.21 10.70
N THR A 84 -6.86 6.15 11.48
CA THR A 84 -7.20 7.58 11.40
C THR A 84 -6.06 8.44 10.86
N VAL A 85 -4.82 7.95 10.87
CA VAL A 85 -3.62 8.66 10.42
C VAL A 85 -2.76 7.73 9.58
N VAL A 86 -2.39 8.16 8.37
CA VAL A 86 -1.48 7.44 7.46
C VAL A 86 -0.11 8.12 7.46
N CYS A 87 0.90 7.42 7.97
CA CYS A 87 2.29 7.80 7.79
C CYS A 87 2.84 7.05 6.57
N SER A 88 3.17 7.78 5.51
CA SER A 88 3.77 7.21 4.30
C SER A 88 5.22 7.63 4.19
N ASP A 89 6.07 6.71 3.74
CA ASP A 89 7.38 7.09 3.21
C ASP A 89 7.22 7.76 1.83
N LYS A 90 8.21 8.54 1.40
CA LYS A 90 8.22 9.21 0.09
C LYS A 90 8.75 8.27 -0.98
N THR A 91 10.01 7.87 -0.83
CA THR A 91 10.77 7.22 -1.90
C THR A 91 10.35 5.76 -2.03
N GLY A 92 9.89 5.36 -3.21
CA GLY A 92 9.42 4.00 -3.45
C GLY A 92 8.03 3.68 -2.89
N THR A 93 7.34 4.68 -2.34
CA THR A 93 5.94 4.56 -1.88
C THR A 93 5.05 5.62 -2.54
N LEU A 94 5.32 6.91 -2.31
CA LEU A 94 4.63 8.01 -3.02
C LEU A 94 5.27 8.30 -4.38
N THR A 95 6.58 8.07 -4.50
CA THR A 95 7.31 8.18 -5.75
C THR A 95 7.75 6.81 -6.24
N MET A 96 7.97 6.68 -7.55
CA MET A 96 8.41 5.42 -8.18
C MET A 96 9.87 5.05 -7.85
N ASN A 97 10.60 5.89 -7.10
CA ASN A 97 12.06 5.77 -6.88
C ASN A 97 12.86 5.68 -8.20
N GLU A 98 12.36 6.36 -9.23
CA GLU A 98 12.97 6.42 -10.56
C GLU A 98 13.25 7.88 -10.87
N MET A 99 14.48 8.19 -11.28
CA MET A 99 14.83 9.56 -11.63
C MET A 99 14.23 9.89 -13.00
N THR A 100 13.48 11.00 -13.09
CA THR A 100 12.80 11.39 -14.33
C THR A 100 13.03 12.87 -14.58
N VAL A 101 13.37 13.22 -15.82
CA VAL A 101 13.46 14.64 -16.22
C VAL A 101 12.06 15.24 -16.23
N LYS A 102 11.87 16.36 -15.52
CA LYS A 102 10.59 17.09 -15.46
C LYS A 102 10.61 18.42 -16.20
N ALA A 103 11.79 19.01 -16.37
CA ALA A 103 11.94 20.26 -17.10
C ALA A 103 13.31 20.32 -17.81
N VAL A 104 13.34 21.02 -18.94
CA VAL A 104 14.55 21.37 -19.70
C VAL A 104 14.58 22.87 -19.86
N ILE A 105 15.64 23.51 -19.40
CA ILE A 105 15.80 24.97 -19.45
C ILE A 105 16.92 25.28 -20.44
N LEU A 106 16.58 25.97 -21.53
CA LEU A 106 17.51 26.41 -22.57
C LEU A 106 17.56 27.95 -22.60
N ALA A 107 18.50 28.50 -23.37
CA ALA A 107 18.72 29.94 -23.44
C ALA A 107 17.52 30.70 -24.03
N ASP A 108 16.76 30.05 -24.91
CA ASP A 108 15.58 30.60 -25.57
C ASP A 108 14.31 30.35 -24.75
N HIS A 109 14.10 29.10 -24.34
CA HIS A 109 12.84 28.64 -23.78
C HIS A 109 13.01 27.61 -22.67
N CYS A 110 12.03 27.56 -21.78
CA CYS A 110 11.84 26.48 -20.82
C CYS A 110 10.83 25.48 -21.37
N TYR A 111 11.04 24.20 -21.08
CA TYR A 111 10.19 23.11 -21.50
C TYR A 111 9.80 22.23 -20.31
N ARG A 112 8.53 21.86 -20.24
CA ARG A 112 7.98 20.89 -19.29
C ARG A 112 7.95 19.51 -19.95
N VAL A 113 8.43 18.51 -19.24
CA VAL A 113 8.51 17.13 -19.71
C VAL A 113 7.49 16.28 -18.95
N GLU A 114 6.57 15.66 -19.68
CA GLU A 114 5.59 14.74 -19.13
C GLU A 114 6.10 13.30 -19.09
N GLY A 115 5.33 12.47 -18.39
CA GLY A 115 5.62 11.07 -18.17
C GLY A 115 6.26 10.83 -16.80
N GLU A 116 6.01 9.62 -16.32
CA GLU A 116 6.55 9.07 -15.09
C GLU A 116 7.37 7.84 -15.44
N SER A 117 8.20 7.39 -14.50
CA SER A 117 9.00 6.18 -14.65
C SER A 117 10.04 6.26 -15.78
N TYR A 118 10.63 5.11 -16.11
CA TYR A 118 11.59 4.92 -17.20
C TYR A 118 10.92 4.56 -18.53
N GLU A 119 9.59 4.55 -18.57
CA GLU A 119 8.85 4.37 -19.81
C GLU A 119 9.03 5.61 -20.72
N PRO A 120 9.46 5.45 -21.99
CA PRO A 120 9.68 6.55 -22.91
C PRO A 120 8.36 7.05 -23.52
N VAL A 121 7.34 7.24 -22.67
CA VAL A 121 6.04 7.80 -23.03
C VAL A 121 5.89 9.14 -22.32
N GLY A 122 5.52 10.16 -23.07
CA GLY A 122 5.32 11.50 -22.55
C GLY A 122 5.68 12.55 -23.58
N ASN A 123 5.01 13.69 -23.51
CA ASN A 123 5.21 14.80 -24.43
C ASN A 123 6.09 15.88 -23.78
N ILE A 124 6.75 16.66 -24.62
CA ILE A 124 7.53 17.83 -24.21
C ILE A 124 6.72 19.06 -24.62
N TYR A 125 6.47 19.97 -23.69
CA TYR A 125 5.72 21.20 -23.91
C TYR A 125 6.60 22.40 -23.64
N GLN A 126 6.45 23.48 -24.40
CA GLN A 126 7.05 24.76 -24.04
C GLN A 126 6.31 25.33 -22.81
N GLU A 127 7.03 25.84 -21.83
CA GLU A 127 6.44 26.37 -20.61
C GLU A 127 5.50 27.56 -20.92
N GLY A 128 4.27 27.50 -20.42
CA GLY A 128 3.21 28.47 -20.73
C GLY A 128 2.39 28.19 -21.99
N SER A 129 2.70 27.12 -22.73
CA SER A 129 1.92 26.63 -23.87
C SER A 129 1.42 25.21 -23.62
N ASP A 130 0.22 24.90 -24.12
CA ASP A 130 -0.34 23.54 -24.11
C ASP A 130 -0.07 22.79 -25.43
N GLN A 131 0.65 23.44 -26.36
CA GLN A 131 1.07 22.83 -27.60
C GLN A 131 2.37 22.05 -27.39
N GLN A 132 2.38 20.80 -27.84
CA GLN A 132 3.59 19.97 -27.85
C GLN A 132 4.71 20.68 -28.62
N ALA A 133 5.90 20.72 -28.04
CA ALA A 133 7.06 21.33 -28.66
C ALA A 133 7.45 20.53 -29.92
N ASP A 134 7.40 21.21 -31.07
CA ASP A 134 7.91 20.64 -32.31
C ASP A 134 9.43 20.76 -32.35
N LEU A 135 10.12 19.62 -32.40
CA LEU A 135 11.57 19.56 -32.49
C LEU A 135 12.11 20.14 -33.81
N ALA A 136 11.32 20.13 -34.89
CA ALA A 136 11.72 20.74 -36.16
C ALA A 136 11.69 22.27 -36.08
N ALA A 137 10.71 22.83 -35.35
CA ALA A 137 10.60 24.26 -35.13
C ALA A 137 11.59 24.82 -34.09
N ASN A 138 12.12 23.96 -33.19
CA ASN A 138 12.99 24.35 -32.08
C ASN A 138 14.39 23.72 -32.19
N PRO A 139 15.31 24.31 -32.99
CA PRO A 139 16.64 23.73 -33.23
C PRO A 139 17.49 23.62 -31.95
N THR A 140 17.36 24.56 -31.00
CA THR A 140 18.08 24.51 -29.72
C THR A 140 17.69 23.26 -28.92
N LEU A 141 16.39 22.95 -28.84
CA LEU A 141 15.88 21.77 -28.16
C LEU A 141 16.36 20.48 -28.84
N LYS A 142 16.29 20.43 -30.17
CA LYS A 142 16.77 19.29 -30.96
C LYS A 142 18.27 19.03 -30.74
N THR A 143 19.09 20.08 -30.77
CA THR A 143 20.54 19.96 -30.53
C THR A 143 20.83 19.50 -29.10
N PHE A 144 20.13 20.06 -28.11
CA PHE A 144 20.27 19.64 -26.72
C PHE A 144 19.95 18.14 -26.54
N ILE A 145 18.79 17.69 -27.03
CA ILE A 145 18.38 16.30 -26.91
C ILE A 145 19.34 15.36 -27.65
N THR A 146 19.82 15.78 -28.83
CA THR A 146 20.82 15.01 -29.59
C THR A 146 22.13 14.87 -28.81
N ALA A 147 22.64 15.97 -28.23
CA ALA A 147 23.84 15.94 -27.40
C ALA A 147 23.65 15.03 -26.17
N VAL A 148 22.50 15.14 -25.50
CA VAL A 148 22.13 14.29 -24.37
C VAL A 148 22.08 12.81 -24.75
N ASN A 149 21.60 12.47 -25.95
CA ASN A 149 21.54 11.07 -26.39
C ASN A 149 22.92 10.50 -26.74
N LEU A 150 23.78 11.32 -27.37
CA LEU A 150 25.11 10.91 -27.83
C LEU A 150 26.14 10.86 -26.70
N CYS A 151 26.11 11.79 -25.76
CA CYS A 151 27.02 11.86 -24.63
C CYS A 151 26.54 11.02 -23.44
N ASN A 152 25.90 9.87 -23.70
CA ASN A 152 25.24 9.08 -22.67
C ASN A 152 25.28 7.58 -23.00
N ASP A 153 26.05 6.87 -22.18
CA ASP A 153 26.28 5.43 -22.28
C ASP A 153 25.18 4.58 -21.63
N SER A 154 24.23 5.21 -20.93
CA SER A 154 23.10 4.51 -20.34
C SER A 154 22.16 3.98 -21.41
N GLN A 155 21.61 2.80 -21.15
CA GLN A 155 20.67 2.13 -22.05
C GLN A 155 19.32 1.94 -21.39
N ILE A 156 18.26 2.13 -22.16
CA ILE A 156 16.88 1.80 -21.77
C ILE A 156 16.48 0.51 -22.48
N GLN A 157 16.00 -0.47 -21.73
CA GLN A 157 15.62 -1.78 -22.27
C GLN A 157 14.38 -2.32 -21.57
N LYS A 158 13.63 -3.19 -22.23
CA LYS A 158 12.55 -3.94 -21.58
C LYS A 158 13.14 -5.22 -20.97
N ASN A 159 12.79 -5.49 -19.73
CA ASN A 159 13.10 -6.78 -19.10
C ASN A 159 12.16 -7.89 -19.61
N ASP A 160 12.39 -9.13 -19.18
CA ASP A 160 11.59 -10.30 -19.58
C ASP A 160 10.10 -10.20 -19.21
N GLN A 161 9.76 -9.32 -18.26
CA GLN A 161 8.39 -9.05 -17.81
C GLN A 161 7.74 -7.88 -18.55
N GLY A 162 8.45 -7.25 -19.49
CA GLY A 162 7.98 -6.12 -20.30
C GLY A 162 8.13 -4.74 -19.64
N HIS A 163 8.75 -4.64 -18.45
CA HIS A 163 9.00 -3.38 -17.77
C HIS A 163 10.26 -2.69 -18.28
N TRP A 164 10.23 -1.36 -18.41
CA TRP A 164 11.38 -0.55 -18.77
C TRP A 164 12.38 -0.48 -17.62
N VAL A 165 13.63 -0.82 -17.89
CA VAL A 165 14.74 -0.77 -16.95
C VAL A 165 15.90 -0.02 -17.57
N ILE A 166 16.73 0.57 -16.71
CA ILE A 166 17.91 1.32 -17.10
C ILE A 166 19.16 0.56 -16.70
N THR A 167 20.08 0.42 -17.66
CA THR A 167 21.44 -0.03 -17.42
C THR A 167 22.35 1.19 -17.45
N GLY A 168 22.80 1.65 -16.28
CA GLY A 168 23.62 2.86 -16.14
C GLY A 168 23.27 3.66 -14.88
N GLY A 169 23.78 4.90 -14.78
CA GLY A 169 23.45 5.79 -13.66
C GLY A 169 22.00 6.29 -13.75
N PRO A 170 21.29 6.53 -12.62
CA PRO A 170 19.88 6.96 -12.65
C PRO A 170 19.69 8.31 -13.35
N THR A 171 20.64 9.25 -13.20
CA THR A 171 20.59 10.56 -13.85
C THR A 171 20.77 10.46 -15.37
N GLU A 172 21.78 9.71 -15.80
CA GLU A 172 22.03 9.45 -17.22
C GLU A 172 20.87 8.68 -17.85
N GLY A 173 20.34 7.69 -17.14
CA GLY A 173 19.15 6.98 -17.51
C GLY A 173 17.95 7.89 -17.76
N ALA A 174 17.66 8.79 -16.82
CA ALA A 174 16.56 9.75 -16.94
C ALA A 174 16.70 10.61 -18.21
N LEU A 175 17.93 11.01 -18.53
CA LEU A 175 18.28 11.77 -19.73
C LEU A 175 18.13 10.93 -21.02
N LYS A 176 18.43 9.63 -20.96
CA LYS A 176 18.20 8.71 -22.09
C LYS A 176 16.71 8.52 -22.37
N VAL A 177 15.90 8.41 -21.31
CA VAL A 177 14.44 8.35 -21.42
C VAL A 177 13.87 9.65 -22.03
N LEU A 178 14.39 10.82 -21.62
CA LEU A 178 14.04 12.10 -22.25
C LEU A 178 14.29 12.08 -23.75
N ALA A 179 15.47 11.61 -24.18
CA ALA A 179 15.80 11.51 -25.59
C ALA A 179 14.85 10.57 -26.34
N ALA A 180 14.52 9.43 -25.76
CA ALA A 180 13.56 8.49 -26.36
C ALA A 180 12.14 9.07 -26.49
N LYS A 181 11.67 9.85 -25.51
CA LYS A 181 10.36 10.55 -25.56
C LYS A 181 10.25 11.54 -26.71
N SER A 182 11.38 12.12 -27.13
CA SER A 182 11.40 13.14 -28.17
C SER A 182 11.18 12.61 -29.60
N GLY A 183 11.16 11.29 -29.78
CA GLY A 183 10.97 10.66 -31.09
C GLY A 183 12.17 10.82 -32.03
N ILE A 184 13.31 11.31 -31.54
CA ILE A 184 14.55 11.30 -32.32
C ILE A 184 15.05 9.85 -32.38
N GLU A 185 14.74 9.16 -33.47
CA GLU A 185 15.45 7.94 -33.87
C GLU A 185 16.87 8.32 -34.33
N LEU A 186 17.78 8.47 -33.38
CA LEU A 186 19.21 8.39 -33.67
C LEU A 186 19.50 6.91 -33.86
N GLY A 187 19.67 6.51 -35.12
CA GLY A 187 19.97 5.14 -35.51
C GLY A 187 21.09 4.53 -34.66
N GLN A 188 20.90 3.26 -34.33
CA GLN A 188 21.97 2.39 -33.83
C GLN A 188 23.12 2.33 -34.83
#